data_AF-A0A859CVA1-F1
#
_entry.id   AF-A0A859CVA1-F1
#
_cell.length_a   1.000
_cell.length_b   1.000
_cell.length_c   1.000
_cell.angle_alpha   90.00
_cell.angle_beta   90.00
_cell.angle_gamma   90.00
#
_symmetry.space_group_name_H-M   'P 1'
#
loop_
_entity.id
_entity.type
_entity.pdbx_description
1 polymer ?
#
loop_
_entity_poly.entity_id
_entity_poly.type
_entity_poly.pdbx_seq_one_letter_code
_entity_poly.pdbx_strand_id
1 'polypeptide(L)'
;MLVTNEITQMAKAILTQLPILNGIANSDEHQQALILLENLIENYDENLIIIEALSNVIARYEDESAEFDAFNKRQIAINPETAMLKVLIDQVLNNTNQV
;
A
#
# COMPACT_ATOMS: atom_id res chain seq x y z
N MET A 1 25.87 17.47 19.85
CA MET A 1 25.34 16.45 18.93
C MET A 1 24.47 15.52 19.78
N LEU A 2 23.17 15.83 19.93
CA LEU A 2 22.27 15.19 20.91
C LEU A 2 21.02 14.57 20.28
N VAL A 3 20.61 15.03 19.09
CA VAL A 3 19.33 14.64 18.47
C VAL A 3 19.37 13.26 17.81
N THR A 4 20.53 12.80 17.34
CA THR A 4 20.65 11.53 16.60
C THR A 4 20.38 10.30 17.46
N ASN A 5 20.78 10.31 18.74
CA ASN A 5 20.56 9.19 19.66
C ASN A 5 19.08 9.04 20.04
N GLU A 6 18.41 10.16 20.32
CA GLU A 6 16.99 10.18 20.67
C GLU A 6 16.12 9.72 19.50
N ILE A 7 16.38 10.23 18.28
CA ILE A 7 15.69 9.76 17.06
C ILE A 7 15.92 8.27 16.84
N THR A 8 17.15 7.78 17.02
CA THR A 8 17.47 6.36 16.85
C THR A 8 16.71 5.49 17.87
N GLN A 9 16.54 5.96 19.11
CA GLN A 9 15.76 5.24 20.11
C GLN A 9 14.27 5.21 19.78
N MET A 10 13.70 6.32 19.33
CA MET A 10 12.29 6.36 18.90
C MET A 10 12.04 5.41 17.72
N ALA A 11 12.92 5.42 16.72
CA ALA A 11 12.83 4.50 15.59
C ALA A 11 12.89 3.04 16.03
N LYS A 12 13.82 2.69 16.94
CA LYS A 12 13.88 1.33 17.51
C LYS A 12 12.63 0.95 18.29
N ALA A 13 12.06 1.86 19.06
CA ALA A 13 10.83 1.62 19.79
C ALA A 13 9.66 1.32 18.84
N ILE A 14 9.54 2.11 17.76
CA ILE A 14 8.55 1.90 16.71
C ILE A 14 8.76 0.53 16.05
N LEU A 15 9.97 0.21 15.60
CA LEU A 15 10.26 -1.07 14.93
C LEU A 15 10.07 -2.29 15.83
N THR A 16 10.20 -2.12 17.16
CA THR A 16 9.94 -3.19 18.12
C THR A 16 8.43 -3.46 18.25
N GLN A 17 7.60 -2.41 18.15
CA GLN A 17 6.14 -2.53 18.23
C GLN A 17 5.51 -2.90 16.88
N LEU A 18 6.09 -2.42 15.78
CA LEU A 18 5.63 -2.59 14.41
C LEU A 18 6.75 -3.21 13.56
N PRO A 19 7.10 -4.49 13.78
CA PRO A 19 8.18 -5.16 13.04
C PRO A 19 7.93 -5.22 11.53
N ILE A 20 6.65 -5.17 11.13
CA ILE A 20 6.21 -5.16 9.74
C ILE A 20 6.80 -4.00 8.92
N LEU A 21 7.22 -2.90 9.57
CA LEU A 21 7.88 -1.78 8.89
C LEU A 21 9.27 -2.14 8.35
N ASN A 22 9.89 -3.23 8.81
CA ASN A 22 11.15 -3.72 8.23
C ASN A 22 10.93 -4.44 6.89
N GLY A 23 9.74 -4.95 6.64
CA GLY A 23 9.43 -5.76 5.46
C GLY A 23 8.28 -6.71 5.70
N ILE A 24 7.72 -7.19 4.59
CA ILE A 24 6.70 -8.22 4.54
C ILE A 24 7.31 -9.42 3.82
N ALA A 25 7.28 -10.59 4.44
CA ALA A 25 7.92 -11.80 3.92
C ALA A 25 6.93 -12.76 3.24
N ASN A 26 5.64 -12.63 3.51
CA ASN A 26 4.62 -13.57 3.07
C ASN A 26 3.22 -12.91 3.00
N SER A 27 2.27 -13.65 2.44
CA SER A 27 0.90 -13.18 2.21
C SER A 27 0.14 -12.92 3.51
N ASP A 28 0.39 -13.68 4.59
CA ASP A 28 -0.24 -13.44 5.89
C ASP A 28 0.21 -12.10 6.50
N GLU A 29 1.50 -11.80 6.44
CA GLU A 29 2.05 -10.50 6.85
C GLU A 29 1.52 -9.38 5.96
N HIS A 30 1.41 -9.59 4.65
CA HIS A 30 0.82 -8.60 3.74
C HIS A 30 -0.62 -8.27 4.13
N GLN A 31 -1.43 -9.27 4.43
CA GLN A 31 -2.80 -9.07 4.88
C GLN A 31 -2.87 -8.35 6.24
N GLN A 32 -1.96 -8.65 7.17
CA GLN A 32 -1.85 -7.92 8.43
C GLN A 32 -1.47 -6.44 8.21
N ALA A 33 -0.58 -6.16 7.24
CA ALA A 33 -0.22 -4.80 6.86
C ALA A 33 -1.42 -4.02 6.33
N LEU A 34 -2.24 -4.65 5.48
CA LEU A 34 -3.46 -4.03 4.94
C LEU A 34 -4.48 -3.74 6.04
N ILE A 35 -4.73 -4.68 6.95
CA ILE A 35 -5.64 -4.47 8.09
C ILE A 35 -5.14 -3.33 8.97
N LEU A 36 -3.83 -3.27 9.23
CA LEU A 36 -3.26 -2.17 10.00
C LEU A 36 -3.43 -0.83 9.28
N LEU A 37 -3.16 -0.78 7.98
CA LEU A 37 -3.33 0.43 7.17
C LEU A 37 -4.77 0.94 7.22
N GLU A 38 -5.77 0.05 7.07
CA GLU A 38 -7.19 0.38 7.18
C GLU A 38 -7.51 1.04 8.53
N ASN A 39 -7.03 0.47 9.63
CA ASN A 39 -7.26 1.02 10.97
C ASN A 39 -6.57 2.38 11.17
N LEU A 40 -5.38 2.59 10.60
CA LEU A 40 -4.64 3.85 10.75
C LEU A 40 -5.28 5.00 9.98
N ILE A 41 -5.90 4.72 8.82
CA ILE A 41 -6.57 5.72 7.98
C ILE A 41 -7.75 6.39 8.70
N GLU A 42 -8.39 5.71 9.67
CA GLU A 42 -9.47 6.28 10.48
C GLU A 42 -9.05 7.56 11.23
N ASN A 43 -7.76 7.67 11.60
CA ASN A 43 -7.17 8.89 12.16
C ASN A 43 -5.98 9.34 11.30
N TYR A 44 -6.27 9.62 10.01
CA TYR A 44 -5.26 9.89 8.98
C TYR A 44 -4.21 10.94 9.38
N ASP A 45 -4.63 12.12 9.85
CA ASP A 45 -3.71 13.22 10.17
C ASP A 45 -2.74 12.87 11.32
N GLU A 46 -3.20 12.08 12.29
CA GLU A 46 -2.38 11.64 13.43
C GLU A 46 -1.40 10.53 13.04
N ASN A 47 -1.78 9.70 12.07
CA ASN A 47 -1.07 8.49 11.69
C ASN A 47 -0.25 8.63 10.40
N LEU A 48 -0.22 9.82 9.79
CA LEU A 48 0.34 10.05 8.45
C LEU A 48 1.74 9.44 8.26
N ILE A 49 2.65 9.64 9.23
CA ILE A 49 4.03 9.13 9.14
C ILE A 49 4.06 7.60 9.07
N ILE A 50 3.22 6.92 9.86
CA ILE A 50 3.16 5.47 9.88
C ILE A 50 2.44 4.94 8.64
N ILE A 51 1.40 5.62 8.18
CA ILE A 51 0.68 5.32 6.94
C ILE A 51 1.64 5.36 5.75
N GLU A 52 2.45 6.41 5.63
CA GLU A 52 3.43 6.55 4.55
C GLU A 52 4.49 5.44 4.62
N ALA A 53 5.03 5.17 5.81
CA ALA A 53 6.03 4.12 5.99
C ALA A 53 5.47 2.73 5.64
N LEU A 54 4.26 2.41 6.11
CA LEU A 54 3.60 1.13 5.88
C LEU A 54 3.22 0.96 4.41
N SER A 55 2.68 2.00 3.77
CA SER A 55 2.34 1.99 2.33
C SER A 55 3.55 1.68 1.46
N ASN A 56 4.73 2.25 1.78
CA ASN A 56 5.95 1.95 1.06
C ASN A 56 6.43 0.50 1.23
N VAL A 57 6.20 -0.09 2.41
CA VAL A 57 6.56 -1.50 2.65
C VAL A 57 5.61 -2.45 1.91
N ILE A 58 4.31 -2.15 1.91
CA ILE A 58 3.29 -2.88 1.16
C ILE A 58 3.59 -2.84 -0.34
N ALA A 59 3.81 -1.64 -0.89
CA ALA A 59 4.12 -1.47 -2.31
C ALA A 59 5.36 -2.26 -2.73
N ARG A 60 6.44 -2.22 -1.93
CA ARG A 60 7.64 -3.01 -2.20
C ARG A 60 7.36 -4.52 -2.25
N TYR A 61 6.55 -5.03 -1.34
CA TYR A 61 6.17 -6.44 -1.36
C TYR A 61 5.31 -6.79 -2.59
N GLU A 62 4.33 -5.94 -2.94
CA GLU A 62 3.47 -6.15 -4.11
C GLU A 62 4.23 -6.05 -5.44
N ASP A 63 5.29 -5.25 -5.51
CA ASP A 63 6.15 -5.14 -6.69
C ASP A 63 7.05 -6.37 -6.90
N GLU A 64 7.54 -6.96 -5.81
CA GLU A 64 8.56 -8.03 -5.83
C GLU A 64 7.99 -9.45 -5.66
N SER A 65 6.79 -9.59 -5.11
CA SER A 65 6.19 -10.89 -4.78
C SER A 65 5.66 -11.61 -6.02
N ALA A 66 5.99 -12.91 -6.12
CA ALA A 66 5.53 -13.78 -7.19
C ALA A 66 4.00 -13.94 -7.26
N GLU A 67 3.27 -13.63 -6.17
CA GLU A 67 1.81 -13.61 -6.14
C GLU A 67 1.25 -12.52 -7.07
N PHE A 68 1.94 -11.38 -7.18
CA PHE A 68 1.52 -10.20 -7.92
C PHE A 68 2.12 -10.11 -9.33
N ASP A 69 3.10 -10.96 -9.67
CA ASP A 69 3.77 -11.01 -10.98
C ASP A 69 2.83 -10.90 -12.19
N ALA A 70 1.76 -11.70 -12.19
CA ALA A 70 0.80 -11.75 -13.30
C ALA A 70 -0.08 -10.49 -13.36
N PHE A 71 -0.34 -9.86 -12.22
CA PHE A 71 -1.02 -8.57 -12.15
C PHE A 71 -0.10 -7.45 -12.63
N ASN A 72 1.14 -7.39 -12.12
CA ASN A 72 2.13 -6.37 -12.45
C ASN A 72 2.46 -6.37 -13.95
N LYS A 73 2.68 -7.55 -14.55
CA LYS A 73 2.89 -7.69 -16.01
C LYS A 73 1.70 -7.17 -16.82
N ARG A 74 0.47 -7.43 -16.37
CA ARG A 74 -0.74 -6.89 -17.01
C ARG A 74 -0.78 -5.37 -16.88
N GLN A 75 -0.48 -4.82 -15.72
CA GLN A 75 -0.50 -3.39 -15.47
C GLN A 75 0.48 -2.64 -16.39
N ILE A 76 1.71 -3.16 -16.54
CA ILE A 76 2.74 -2.60 -17.45
C ILE A 76 2.28 -2.62 -18.92
N ALA A 77 1.50 -3.63 -19.31
CA ALA A 77 1.00 -3.76 -20.68
C ALA A 77 -0.22 -2.88 -21.01
N ILE A 78 -0.82 -2.23 -20.00
CA ILE A 78 -1.98 -1.35 -20.20
C ILE A 78 -1.53 -0.05 -20.86
N ASN A 79 -2.10 0.26 -22.02
CA ASN A 79 -1.98 1.60 -22.61
C ASN A 79 -2.92 2.56 -21.86
N PRO A 80 -2.42 3.61 -21.19
CA PRO A 80 -3.23 4.50 -20.36
C PRO A 80 -4.39 5.19 -21.07
N GLU A 81 -4.21 5.60 -22.33
CA GLU A 81 -5.24 6.29 -23.13
C GLU A 81 -6.41 5.36 -23.42
N THR A 82 -6.12 4.09 -23.77
CA THR A 82 -7.16 3.07 -23.98
C THR A 82 -7.80 2.61 -22.68
N ALA A 83 -7.05 2.60 -21.58
CA ALA A 83 -7.55 2.22 -20.26
C ALA A 83 -8.60 3.20 -19.77
N MET A 84 -8.33 4.50 -19.89
CA MET A 84 -9.27 5.55 -19.50
C MET A 84 -10.57 5.46 -20.30
N LEU A 85 -10.47 5.30 -21.64
CA LEU A 85 -11.64 5.13 -22.49
C LEU A 85 -12.45 3.88 -22.11
N LYS A 86 -11.78 2.76 -21.84
CA LYS A 86 -12.44 1.53 -21.40
C LYS A 86 -13.19 1.72 -20.08
N VAL A 87 -12.57 2.36 -19.09
CA VAL A 87 -13.22 2.68 -17.81
C VAL A 87 -14.44 3.57 -18.02
N LEU A 88 -14.34 4.62 -18.84
CA LEU A 88 -15.48 5.50 -19.14
C LEU A 88 -16.63 4.75 -19.84
N ILE A 89 -16.31 3.89 -20.81
CA ILE A 89 -17.29 3.06 -21.50
C ILE A 89 -17.97 2.10 -20.52
N ASP A 90 -17.21 1.40 -19.68
CA ASP A 90 -17.75 0.46 -18.69
C ASP A 90 -18.66 1.17 -17.68
N GLN A 91 -18.26 2.34 -17.17
CA GLN A 91 -19.07 3.11 -16.22
C GLN A 91 -20.35 3.68 -16.87
N VAL A 92 -20.27 4.22 -18.09
CA VAL A 92 -21.42 4.83 -18.79
C VAL A 92 -22.41 3.77 -19.29
N LEU A 93 -21.94 2.65 -19.83
CA LEU A 93 -22.79 1.57 -20.33
C LEU A 93 -23.47 0.79 -19.19
N ASN A 94 -22.81 0.62 -18.04
CA ASN A 94 -23.44 -0.04 -16.89
C ASN A 94 -24.49 0.84 -16.21
N ASN A 95 -24.32 2.17 -16.22
CA ASN A 95 -25.31 3.11 -15.70
C ASN A 95 -26.55 3.29 -16.61
N THR A 96 -26.45 2.97 -17.90
CA THR A 96 -27.56 3.06 -18.86
C THR A 96 -28.43 1.80 -18.92
N ASN A 97 -27.99 0.68 -18.34
CA ASN A 97 -28.75 -0.57 -18.24
C ASN A 97 -29.55 -0.69 -16.92
N GLN A 98 -29.63 0.37 -16.11
CA GLN A 98 -30.38 0.41 -14.84
C GLN A 98 -31.63 1.31 -14.89
N VAL A 99 -32.17 1.62 -16.08
CA VAL A 99 -33.43 2.36 -16.26
C VAL A 99 -34.46 1.50 -16.97
#